data_AF-A0AAN7QAN6-F1
#
_entry.id   AF-A0AAN7QAN6-F1
#
_cell.length_a   1.000
_cell.length_b   1.000
_cell.length_c   1.000
_cell.angle_alpha   90.00
_cell.angle_beta   90.00
_cell.angle_gamma   90.00
#
_symmetry.space_group_name_H-M   'P 1'
#
loop_
_entity.id
_entity.type
_entity.pdbx_description
1 polymer ?
#
loop_
_entity_poly.entity_id
_entity_poly.type
_entity_poly.pdbx_seq_one_letter_code
_entity_poly.pdbx_strand_id
1 'polypeptide(L)'
;MALNKRVIHSQGREIIYNVYKFMLTEKEQGQLSIPLNSLRERVATATGVGLNTVKRILKEASEKPEHSKFSSPRKTINKESTKSSVDKFEEEIILRIIYTYDEVEAEYLDREVVGGSVLELIIKIGESKTDDDEESDCYSSDD
;
A
#
# COMPACT_ATOMS: atom_id res chain seq x y z
N MET A 1 -31.82 -31.94 10.40
CA MET A 1 -30.67 -31.00 10.43
C MET A 1 -30.94 -29.96 11.51
N ALA A 2 -30.06 -29.81 12.50
CA ALA A 2 -30.23 -28.78 13.53
C ALA A 2 -29.90 -27.40 12.95
N LEU A 3 -30.76 -26.41 13.18
CA LEU A 3 -30.52 -25.03 12.74
C LEU A 3 -29.46 -24.40 13.65
N ASN A 4 -28.34 -23.97 13.07
CA ASN A 4 -27.25 -23.31 13.78
C ASN A 4 -27.69 -21.92 14.30
N LYS A 5 -27.79 -21.74 15.62
CA LYS A 5 -28.12 -20.46 16.27
C LYS A 5 -26.90 -19.55 16.40
N ARG A 6 -26.28 -19.17 15.28
CA ARG A 6 -25.14 -18.23 15.29
C ARG A 6 -25.65 -16.79 15.23
N VAL A 7 -24.96 -15.88 15.90
CA VAL A 7 -25.23 -14.44 15.77
C VAL A 7 -24.81 -13.99 14.38
N ILE A 8 -25.75 -13.41 13.64
CA ILE A 8 -25.53 -12.86 12.29
C ILE A 8 -25.33 -11.35 12.41
N HIS A 9 -24.26 -10.83 11.82
CA HIS A 9 -23.99 -9.39 11.77
C HIS A 9 -25.02 -8.65 10.87
N SER A 10 -25.11 -7.33 10.98
CA SER A 10 -26.06 -6.48 10.23
C SER A 10 -26.09 -6.78 8.72
N GLN A 11 -24.93 -6.81 8.06
CA GLN A 11 -24.81 -7.13 6.63
C GLN A 11 -25.41 -8.50 6.27
N GLY A 12 -25.20 -9.52 7.11
CA GLY A 12 -25.80 -10.84 6.88
C GLY A 12 -27.32 -10.83 7.02
N ARG A 13 -27.86 -10.04 7.97
CA ARG A 13 -29.30 -9.85 8.15
C ARG A 13 -29.94 -9.16 6.96
N GLU A 14 -29.26 -8.15 6.40
CA GLU A 14 -29.70 -7.44 5.20
C GLU A 14 -29.78 -8.37 3.99
N ILE A 15 -28.75 -9.18 3.75
CA ILE A 15 -28.75 -10.17 2.67
C ILE A 15 -29.92 -11.16 2.83
N ILE A 16 -30.16 -11.66 4.04
CA ILE A 16 -31.28 -12.58 4.32
C ILE A 16 -32.62 -11.90 4.02
N TYR A 17 -32.79 -10.65 4.45
CA TYR A 17 -34.01 -9.89 4.20
C TYR A 17 -34.23 -9.64 2.70
N ASN A 18 -33.19 -9.29 1.95
CA ASN A 18 -33.28 -9.08 0.50
C ASN A 18 -33.72 -10.36 -0.22
N VAL A 19 -33.16 -11.52 0.16
CA VAL A 19 -33.55 -12.81 -0.42
C VAL A 19 -35.01 -13.12 -0.12
N TYR A 20 -35.45 -12.89 1.12
CA TYR A 20 -36.85 -13.08 1.49
C TYR A 20 -37.78 -12.17 0.68
N LYS A 21 -37.42 -10.89 0.54
CA LYS A 21 -38.18 -9.92 -0.25
C LYS A 21 -38.28 -10.34 -1.72
N PHE A 22 -37.18 -10.79 -2.32
CA PHE A 22 -37.16 -11.30 -3.69
C PHE A 22 -38.11 -12.50 -3.85
N MET A 23 -38.03 -13.49 -2.96
CA MET A 23 -38.92 -14.66 -3.00
C MET A 23 -40.39 -14.31 -2.76
N LEU A 24 -40.66 -13.32 -1.90
CA LEU A 24 -42.02 -12.81 -1.68
C LEU A 24 -42.58 -12.19 -2.95
N THR A 25 -41.79 -11.39 -3.68
CA THR A 25 -42.23 -10.80 -4.96
C THR A 25 -42.50 -11.86 -6.02
N GLU A 26 -41.68 -12.93 -6.10
CA GLU A 26 -41.95 -14.05 -7.02
C GLU A 26 -43.22 -14.80 -6.63
N LYS A 27 -43.48 -14.97 -5.32
CA LYS A 27 -44.70 -15.59 -4.81
C LYS A 27 -45.95 -14.75 -5.17
N GLU A 28 -45.88 -13.44 -5.01
CA GLU A 28 -46.98 -12.52 -5.33
C GLU A 28 -47.28 -12.47 -6.83
N GLN A 29 -46.25 -12.53 -7.68
CA GLN A 29 -46.40 -12.53 -9.13
C GLN A 29 -46.79 -13.91 -9.70
N GLY A 30 -46.61 -14.99 -8.94
CA GLY A 30 -46.88 -16.36 -9.38
C GLY A 30 -45.95 -16.84 -10.51
N GLN A 31 -44.88 -16.10 -10.80
CA GLN A 31 -43.92 -16.38 -11.86
C GLN A 31 -42.50 -16.11 -11.38
N LEU A 32 -41.55 -16.81 -11.98
CA LEU A 32 -40.13 -16.57 -11.74
C LEU A 32 -39.71 -15.30 -12.48
N SER A 33 -39.19 -14.32 -11.75
CA SER A 33 -38.67 -13.10 -12.36
C SER A 33 -37.43 -13.39 -13.22
N ILE A 34 -36.61 -14.35 -12.79
CA ILE A 34 -35.39 -14.77 -13.49
C ILE A 34 -35.43 -16.29 -13.68
N PRO A 35 -35.17 -16.80 -14.91
CA PRO A 35 -35.21 -18.23 -15.20
C PRO A 35 -34.18 -19.00 -14.38
N LEU A 36 -34.49 -20.26 -14.09
CA LEU A 36 -33.61 -21.14 -13.30
C LEU A 36 -32.25 -21.40 -13.96
N ASN A 37 -32.15 -21.26 -15.29
CA ASN A 37 -30.89 -21.41 -16.02
C ASN A 37 -29.89 -20.29 -15.67
N SER A 38 -30.38 -19.10 -15.30
CA SER A 38 -29.55 -17.94 -14.95
C SER A 38 -29.30 -17.82 -13.44
N LEU A 39 -28.79 -18.90 -12.83
CA LEU A 39 -28.59 -19.00 -11.37
C LEU A 39 -27.79 -17.83 -10.78
N ARG A 40 -26.70 -17.42 -11.44
CA ARG A 40 -25.81 -16.36 -10.92
C ARG A 40 -26.51 -15.00 -10.88
N GLU A 41 -27.33 -14.71 -11.89
CA GLU A 41 -28.11 -13.48 -11.97
C GLU A 41 -29.24 -13.49 -10.95
N ARG A 42 -29.88 -14.64 -10.75
CA ARG A 42 -30.88 -14.82 -9.70
C ARG A 42 -30.30 -14.62 -8.30
N VAL A 43 -29.12 -15.18 -8.03
CA VAL A 43 -28.44 -14.99 -6.74
C VAL A 43 -28.06 -13.52 -6.55
N ALA A 44 -27.50 -12.86 -7.57
CA ALA A 44 -27.11 -11.45 -7.49
C ALA A 44 -28.30 -10.54 -7.18
N THR A 45 -29.42 -10.74 -7.87
CA THR A 45 -30.66 -9.97 -7.66
C THR A 45 -31.31 -10.28 -6.32
N ALA A 46 -31.40 -11.55 -5.92
CA ALA A 46 -31.97 -11.93 -4.63
C ALA A 46 -31.16 -11.42 -3.44
N THR A 47 -29.83 -11.44 -3.53
CA THR A 47 -28.95 -10.99 -2.45
C THR A 47 -28.66 -9.49 -2.47
N GLY A 48 -28.88 -8.82 -3.61
CA GLY A 48 -28.55 -7.41 -3.83
C GLY A 48 -27.06 -7.15 -4.04
N VAL A 49 -26.26 -8.17 -4.41
CA VAL A 49 -24.82 -8.03 -4.66
C VAL A 49 -24.47 -8.09 -6.14
N GLY A 50 -23.37 -7.46 -6.53
CA GLY A 50 -22.93 -7.46 -7.94
C GLY A 50 -22.54 -8.86 -8.45
N LEU A 51 -22.76 -9.11 -9.75
CA LEU A 51 -22.42 -10.37 -10.42
C LEU A 51 -20.97 -10.79 -10.23
N ASN A 52 -20.04 -9.83 -10.29
CA ASN A 52 -18.61 -10.10 -10.09
C ASN A 52 -18.31 -10.57 -8.66
N THR A 53 -19.02 -10.04 -7.66
CA THR A 53 -18.90 -10.48 -6.27
C THR A 53 -19.39 -11.92 -6.13
N VAL A 54 -20.54 -12.27 -6.71
CA VAL A 54 -21.04 -13.65 -6.74
C VAL A 54 -20.02 -14.59 -7.39
N LYS A 55 -19.48 -14.22 -8.57
CA LYS A 55 -18.45 -15.01 -9.26
C LYS A 55 -17.22 -15.23 -8.39
N ARG A 56 -16.73 -14.18 -7.69
CA ARG A 56 -15.58 -14.28 -6.78
C ARG A 56 -15.86 -15.21 -5.61
N ILE A 57 -17.03 -15.11 -4.98
CA ILE A 57 -17.42 -15.98 -3.86
C ILE A 57 -17.51 -17.44 -4.31
N LEU A 58 -18.10 -17.71 -5.48
CA LEU A 58 -18.20 -19.07 -6.02
C LEU A 58 -16.84 -19.67 -6.35
N LYS A 59 -15.94 -18.87 -6.95
CA LYS A 59 -14.56 -19.28 -7.20
C LYS A 59 -13.84 -19.62 -5.90
N GLU A 60 -13.96 -18.74 -4.89
CA GLU A 60 -13.38 -18.96 -3.57
C GLU A 60 -13.95 -20.22 -2.90
N ALA A 61 -15.25 -20.50 -3.06
CA ALA A 61 -15.87 -21.72 -2.53
C ALA A 61 -15.34 -22.99 -3.21
N SER A 62 -15.05 -22.96 -4.52
CA SER A 62 -14.52 -24.11 -5.25
C SER A 62 -13.06 -24.43 -4.91
N GLU A 63 -12.26 -23.42 -4.55
CA GLU A 63 -10.84 -23.57 -4.22
C GLU A 63 -10.61 -23.95 -2.75
N LYS A 64 -11.65 -23.83 -1.91
CA LYS A 64 -11.53 -23.97 -0.46
C LYS A 64 -11.85 -25.38 0.04
N PRO A 65 -11.13 -25.86 1.07
CA PRO A 65 -11.51 -27.09 1.75
C PRO A 65 -12.84 -26.91 2.47
N GLU A 66 -13.59 -28.01 2.55
CA GLU A 66 -14.89 -28.06 3.20
C GLU A 66 -14.77 -27.57 4.66
N HIS A 67 -15.69 -26.70 5.08
CA HIS A 67 -15.73 -26.03 6.40
C HIS A 67 -14.73 -24.89 6.67
N SER A 68 -13.95 -24.44 5.69
CA SER A 68 -13.15 -23.22 5.86
C SER A 68 -13.99 -21.93 5.74
N LYS A 69 -13.59 -20.88 6.46
CA LYS A 69 -14.29 -19.58 6.46
C LYS A 69 -13.99 -18.81 5.17
N PHE A 70 -14.97 -18.08 4.64
CA PHE A 70 -14.72 -17.10 3.58
C PHE A 70 -13.77 -16.00 4.06
N SER A 71 -12.85 -15.59 3.19
CA SER A 71 -11.85 -14.56 3.46
C SER A 71 -12.38 -13.21 2.98
N SER A 72 -12.24 -12.18 3.81
CA SER A 72 -12.58 -10.84 3.36
C SER A 72 -11.55 -10.34 2.35
N PRO A 73 -11.96 -9.58 1.31
CA PRO A 73 -11.03 -8.96 0.39
C PRO A 73 -9.93 -8.18 1.12
N ARG A 74 -8.72 -8.17 0.56
CA ARG A 74 -7.56 -7.41 1.07
C ARG A 74 -6.96 -7.90 2.39
N LYS A 75 -7.59 -8.86 3.10
CA LYS A 75 -6.99 -9.45 4.31
C LYS A 75 -5.81 -10.36 4.04
N THR A 76 -5.66 -10.86 2.82
CA THR A 76 -4.53 -11.70 2.38
C THR A 76 -3.49 -10.92 1.58
N ILE A 77 -3.66 -9.60 1.42
CA ILE A 77 -2.64 -8.80 0.75
C ILE A 77 -1.51 -8.56 1.75
N ASN A 78 -0.42 -9.32 1.58
CA ASN A 78 0.84 -9.04 2.24
C ASN A 78 1.38 -7.74 1.66
N LYS A 79 1.08 -6.62 2.32
CA LYS A 79 1.79 -5.38 2.03
C LYS A 79 3.18 -5.52 2.65
N GLU A 80 4.21 -5.36 1.84
CA GLU A 80 5.53 -5.09 2.36
C GLU A 80 5.43 -3.81 3.20
N SER A 81 5.69 -3.91 4.50
CA SER A 81 5.88 -2.73 5.33
C SER A 81 7.06 -1.96 4.76
N THR A 82 6.94 -0.64 4.59
CA THR A 82 8.08 0.22 4.29
C THR A 82 9.12 -0.02 5.39
N LYS A 83 10.21 -0.73 5.05
CA LYS A 83 11.30 -1.00 6.00
C LYS A 83 12.13 0.28 6.13
N SER A 84 11.62 1.25 6.88
CA SER A 84 12.49 2.25 7.51
C SER A 84 12.81 1.76 8.91
N SER A 85 13.56 0.65 9.01
CA SER A 85 14.17 0.30 10.29
C SER A 85 15.41 1.18 10.43
N VAL A 86 15.19 2.41 10.89
CA VAL A 86 16.27 3.20 11.47
C VAL A 86 16.39 2.70 12.90
N ASP A 87 17.51 2.06 13.25
CA ASP A 87 17.74 1.65 14.64
C ASP A 87 17.95 2.88 15.53
N LYS A 88 17.74 2.75 16.84
CA LYS A 88 17.88 3.87 17.79
C LYS A 88 19.27 4.51 17.73
N PHE A 89 20.30 3.73 17.46
CA PHE A 89 21.66 4.23 17.25
C PHE A 89 21.76 5.13 16.00
N GLU A 90 21.12 4.71 14.91
CA GLU A 90 21.08 5.48 13.66
C GLU A 90 20.26 6.76 13.83
N GLU A 91 19.17 6.71 14.61
CA GLU A 91 18.36 7.87 15.00
C GLU A 91 19.20 8.90 15.76
N GLU A 92 19.98 8.47 16.76
CA GLU A 92 20.86 9.34 17.53
C GLU A 92 21.97 9.99 16.68
N ILE A 93 22.52 9.26 15.71
CA ILE A 93 23.50 9.81 14.77
C ILE A 93 22.85 10.86 13.87
N ILE A 94 21.68 10.56 13.29
CA ILE A 94 20.97 11.48 12.40
C ILE A 94 20.62 12.76 13.16
N LEU A 95 20.09 12.64 14.38
CA LEU A 95 19.79 13.79 15.24
C LEU A 95 21.05 14.61 15.53
N ARG A 96 22.17 13.96 15.86
CA ARG A 96 23.43 14.66 16.12
C ARG A 96 23.91 15.43 14.89
N ILE A 97 23.85 14.83 13.70
CA ILE A 97 24.23 15.50 12.45
C ILE A 97 23.37 16.75 12.22
N ILE A 98 22.05 16.63 12.41
CA ILE A 98 21.12 17.76 12.25
C ILE A 98 21.45 18.88 13.25
N TYR A 99 21.58 18.56 14.54
CA TYR A 99 21.90 19.58 15.55
C TYR A 99 23.26 20.25 15.29
N THR A 100 24.28 19.49 14.90
CA THR A 100 25.58 20.09 14.56
C THR A 100 25.49 20.98 13.33
N TYR A 101 24.63 20.64 12.37
CA TYR A 101 24.41 21.47 11.19
C TYR A 101 23.70 22.77 11.56
N ASP A 102 22.63 22.70 12.36
CA ASP A 102 21.88 23.87 12.80
C ASP A 102 22.72 24.81 13.68
N GLU A 103 23.57 24.26 14.56
CA GLU A 103 24.50 25.04 15.39
C GLU A 103 25.55 25.76 14.54
N VAL A 104 26.10 25.08 13.54
CA VAL A 104 27.03 25.67 12.57
C VAL A 104 26.30 26.73 11.75
N GLU A 105 25.12 26.44 11.18
CA GLU A 105 24.35 27.42 10.40
C GLU A 105 23.97 28.66 11.21
N ALA A 106 23.60 28.52 12.48
CA ALA A 106 23.35 29.63 13.39
C ALA A 106 24.61 30.46 13.68
N GLU A 107 25.77 29.82 13.90
CA GLU A 107 27.04 30.53 14.12
C GLU A 107 27.51 31.29 12.87
N TYR A 108 27.24 30.77 11.67
CA TYR A 108 27.54 31.44 10.40
C TYR A 108 26.56 32.58 10.09
N LEU A 109 25.27 32.45 10.44
CA LEU A 109 24.27 33.52 10.28
C LEU A 109 24.50 34.72 11.22
N ASP A 110 25.08 34.50 12.40
CA ASP A 110 25.46 35.58 13.31
C ASP A 110 26.76 36.31 12.92
N ARG A 111 27.58 35.74 12.02
CA ARG A 111 28.89 36.32 11.65
C ARG A 111 29.02 36.95 10.28
N GLU A 112 28.11 36.75 9.32
CA GLU A 112 28.23 37.44 8.03
C GLU A 112 26.89 38.03 7.52
N VAL A 113 26.69 39.30 7.87
CA VAL A 113 26.39 40.31 6.86
C VAL A 113 27.61 40.45 5.93
N VAL A 114 27.91 39.42 5.13
CA VAL A 114 28.77 39.51 3.95
C VAL A 114 28.30 38.43 2.98
N GLY A 115 27.76 38.89 1.85
CA GLY A 115 27.01 38.06 0.92
C GLY A 115 27.85 37.04 0.16
N GLY A 116 27.23 35.89 -0.07
CA GLY A 116 27.61 34.91 -1.06
C GLY A 116 26.74 33.68 -0.90
N SER A 117 25.71 33.53 -1.72
CA SER A 117 24.83 32.36 -1.62
C SER A 117 25.63 31.08 -1.91
N VAL A 118 25.29 29.97 -1.24
CA VAL A 118 25.92 28.65 -1.44
C VAL A 118 25.98 28.23 -2.92
N LEU A 119 25.05 28.72 -3.75
CA LEU A 119 25.06 28.52 -5.20
C LEU A 119 26.28 29.14 -5.89
N GLU A 120 26.81 30.28 -5.43
CA GLU A 120 28.02 30.89 -6.00
C GLU A 120 29.29 30.09 -5.69
N LEU A 121 29.34 29.44 -4.51
CA LEU A 121 30.46 28.59 -4.14
C LEU A 121 30.50 27.30 -5.00
N ILE A 122 29.33 26.73 -5.26
CA ILE A 122 29.20 25.52 -6.10
C ILE A 122 29.60 25.82 -7.55
N ILE A 123 29.26 27.00 -8.08
CA ILE A 123 29.66 27.41 -9.44
C ILE A 123 31.19 27.56 -9.54
N LYS A 124 31.84 28.20 -8.56
CA LYS A 124 33.31 28.35 -8.54
C LYS A 124 34.08 27.03 -8.47
N ILE A 125 33.56 26.03 -7.76
CA ILE A 125 34.20 24.70 -7.66
C ILE A 125 34.07 23.92 -8.97
N GLY A 126 33.04 24.20 -9.78
CA GLY A 126 32.86 23.59 -11.11
C GLY A 126 33.83 24.13 -12.16
N GLU A 127 34.28 25.38 -12.04
CA GLU A 127 35.14 26.04 -13.02
C GLU A 127 36.65 25.77 -12.80
N SER A 128 37.07 25.34 -11.60
CA SER A 128 38.49 25.09 -11.27
C SER A 128 38.99 23.68 -11.61
N LYS A 129 38.35 22.95 -12.53
CA LYS A 129 38.67 21.54 -12.85
C LYS A 129 39.08 21.27 -14.29
N THR A 130 39.25 22.30 -15.08
CA THR A 130 39.89 22.22 -16.39
C THR A 130 40.99 23.26 -16.40
N ASP A 131 42.22 22.76 -16.48
CA ASP A 131 43.41 23.39 -17.06
C ASP A 131 44.63 23.15 -16.17
N ASP A 132 45.63 22.56 -16.81
CA ASP A 132 47.04 22.49 -16.45
C ASP A 132 47.47 21.44 -15.40
N ASP A 133 48.51 20.62 -15.56
CA ASP A 133 49.28 20.08 -16.70
C ASP A 133 50.44 19.27 -16.06
N GLU A 134 51.05 18.40 -16.86
CA GLU A 134 52.49 18.05 -16.83
C GLU A 134 53.11 17.19 -15.69
N GLU A 135 53.41 15.95 -16.08
CA GLU A 135 54.78 15.43 -16.28
C GLU A 135 55.85 15.62 -15.18
N SER A 136 56.29 14.51 -14.60
CA SER A 136 57.66 14.37 -14.10
C SER A 136 58.08 12.90 -14.01
N ASP A 137 58.83 12.44 -15.00
CA ASP A 137 59.64 11.23 -14.98
C ASP A 137 60.75 11.33 -13.92
N CYS A 138 61.08 10.23 -13.23
CA CYS A 138 62.43 9.99 -12.71
C CYS A 138 62.74 8.49 -12.54
N TYR A 139 63.77 8.09 -13.29
CA TYR A 139 64.58 6.87 -13.28
C TYR A 139 64.95 6.31 -11.90
N SER A 140 65.11 4.98 -11.80
CA SER A 140 66.37 4.35 -11.34
C SER A 140 66.34 2.83 -11.59
N SER A 141 67.32 2.37 -12.37
CA SER A 141 67.76 0.98 -12.55
C SER A 141 68.47 0.47 -11.28
N ASP A 142 68.48 -0.85 -11.05
CA ASP A 142 69.70 -1.67 -11.15
C ASP A 142 69.48 -3.10 -10.60
N ASP A 143 69.99 -4.04 -11.42
CA ASP A 143 70.49 -5.42 -11.23
C ASP A 143 70.06 -6.31 -10.04
#